data_AF-A0A3C1XWH7-F1
#
_entry.id   AF-A0A3C1XWH7-F1
#
_cell.length_a   1.000
_cell.length_b   1.000
_cell.length_c   1.000
_cell.angle_alpha   90.00
_cell.angle_beta   90.00
_cell.angle_gamma   90.00
#
_symmetry.space_group_name_H-M   'P 1'
#
loop_
_entity.id
_entity.type
_entity.pdbx_description
1 polymer ?
#
loop_
_entity_poly.entity_id
_entity_poly.type
_entity_poly.pdbx_seq_one_letter_code
_entity_poly.pdbx_strand_id
1 'polypeptide(L)'
;MGHNQTLVDNLLRILPYVQNEETDAMAKGMGMAEIRDRLAVLQNPVPVDKQIRRTLLKLDSVGSVGATRGKLWYRTIQRADFHIQNMNANMAMAMCALKQVADRHLPAVVLDDLETTFDSAWRYLETHRSQPTIGPAHDWARKILRIDGTHPTVLPTVPAEVYRQVSGALYYNRKLSFRNTPFGEKTPAERLYVMTPLAMVDRAGVLYMVAWGTRQPGKRF
;
A
#
# COMPACT_ATOMS: atom_id res chain seq x y z
N MET A 1 -32.29 9.80 4.36
CA MET A 1 -30.88 9.39 4.46
C MET A 1 -29.86 10.50 4.10
N GLY A 2 -30.27 11.73 3.75
CA GLY A 2 -29.33 12.76 3.24
C GLY A 2 -28.54 13.59 4.27
N HIS A 3 -29.01 13.77 5.51
CA HIS A 3 -28.38 14.70 6.47
C HIS A 3 -26.97 14.31 6.92
N ASN A 4 -26.62 13.02 6.94
CA ASN A 4 -25.28 12.60 7.36
C ASN A 4 -24.23 12.85 6.26
N GLN A 5 -24.63 12.77 5.00
CA GLN A 5 -23.74 13.00 3.86
C GLN A 5 -23.44 14.50 3.70
N THR A 6 -24.45 15.36 3.85
CA THR A 6 -24.26 16.83 3.86
C THR A 6 -23.34 17.28 4.98
N LEU A 7 -23.44 16.65 6.16
CA LEU A 7 -22.53 16.92 7.28
C LEU A 7 -21.09 16.50 6.96
N VAL A 8 -20.88 15.32 6.38
CA VAL A 8 -19.55 14.84 5.99
C VAL A 8 -18.91 15.78 4.96
N ASP A 9 -19.65 16.15 3.92
CA ASP A 9 -19.14 17.04 2.87
C ASP A 9 -18.75 18.42 3.43
N ASN A 10 -19.59 18.98 4.31
CA ASN A 10 -19.31 20.25 4.97
C ASN A 10 -18.09 20.15 5.90
N LEU A 11 -17.95 19.06 6.66
CA LEU A 11 -16.77 18.84 7.52
C LEU A 11 -15.49 18.72 6.69
N LEU A 12 -15.51 17.95 5.60
CA LEU A 12 -14.34 17.79 4.72
C LEU A 12 -13.96 19.08 3.99
N ARG A 13 -14.91 20.01 3.83
CA ARG A 13 -14.68 21.33 3.22
C ARG A 13 -14.02 22.32 4.18
N ILE A 14 -14.34 22.26 5.48
CA ILE A 14 -13.82 23.21 6.48
C ILE A 14 -12.51 22.75 7.11
N LEU A 15 -12.25 21.44 7.16
CA LEU A 15 -11.07 20.91 7.82
C LEU A 15 -9.79 21.25 7.04
N PRO A 16 -8.73 21.67 7.75
CA PRO A 16 -7.46 22.00 7.14
C PRO A 16 -6.80 20.74 6.62
N TYR A 17 -6.19 20.83 5.44
CA TYR A 17 -5.46 19.73 4.84
C TYR A 17 -4.02 19.68 5.36
N VAL A 18 -3.61 18.52 5.86
CA VAL A 18 -2.27 18.25 6.40
C VAL A 18 -1.63 17.12 5.58
N GLN A 19 -0.44 17.38 5.04
CA GLN A 19 0.34 16.39 4.28
C GLN A 19 1.29 15.58 5.17
N ASN A 20 1.93 16.22 6.14
CA ASN A 20 2.85 15.58 7.08
C ASN A 20 2.31 15.73 8.51
N GLU A 21 1.79 14.65 9.07
CA GLU A 21 1.14 14.67 10.38
C GLU A 21 2.13 14.97 11.52
N GLU A 22 3.41 14.63 11.39
CA GLU A 22 4.40 14.84 12.45
C GLU A 22 4.79 16.31 12.63
N THR A 23 4.88 17.07 11.53
CA THR A 23 5.32 18.48 11.58
C THR A 23 4.16 19.46 11.57
N ASP A 24 3.07 19.15 10.85
CA ASP A 24 2.08 20.15 10.49
C ASP A 24 0.78 19.99 11.28
N ALA A 25 0.51 18.83 11.89
CA ALA A 25 -0.77 18.56 12.55
C ALA A 25 -1.06 19.50 13.72
N MET A 26 -0.06 19.81 14.54
CA MET A 26 -0.22 20.72 15.68
C MET A 26 -0.33 22.18 15.24
N ALA A 27 0.33 22.57 14.15
CA ALA A 27 0.35 23.94 13.65
C ALA A 27 -0.89 24.30 12.82
N LYS A 28 -1.43 23.34 12.07
CA LYS A 28 -2.54 23.55 11.12
C LYS A 28 -3.86 22.96 11.58
N GLY A 29 -3.87 22.11 12.60
CA GLY A 29 -5.07 21.42 13.07
C GLY A 29 -6.10 22.37 13.69
N MET A 30 -7.37 21.99 13.60
CA MET A 30 -8.51 22.82 14.01
C MET A 30 -9.18 22.31 15.29
N GLY A 31 -9.48 23.20 16.23
CA GLY A 31 -10.19 22.84 17.46
C GLY A 31 -11.70 22.64 17.25
N MET A 32 -12.35 21.90 18.15
CA MET A 32 -13.81 21.64 18.06
C MET A 32 -14.67 22.91 18.06
N ALA A 33 -14.26 23.95 18.79
CA ALA A 33 -14.97 25.23 18.80
C ALA A 33 -14.93 25.90 17.42
N GLU A 34 -13.76 25.95 16.80
CA GLU A 34 -13.56 26.52 15.47
C GLU A 34 -14.29 25.71 14.38
N ILE A 35 -14.32 24.38 14.49
CA ILE A 35 -15.11 23.51 13.60
C ILE A 35 -16.58 23.88 13.69
N ARG A 36 -17.11 24.08 14.90
CA ARG A 36 -18.52 24.44 15.11
C ARG A 36 -18.85 25.80 14.50
N ASP A 37 -17.99 26.79 14.72
CA ASP A 37 -18.19 28.15 14.21
C ASP A 37 -18.19 28.16 12.67
N ARG A 38 -17.25 27.45 12.04
CA ARG A 38 -17.21 27.33 10.57
C ARG A 38 -18.38 26.51 10.01
N LEU A 39 -18.83 25.49 10.74
CA LEU A 39 -19.98 24.68 10.34
C LEU A 39 -21.30 25.46 10.43
N ALA A 40 -21.41 26.39 11.39
CA ALA A 40 -22.58 27.25 11.56
C ALA A 40 -22.83 28.17 10.36
N VAL A 41 -21.78 28.55 9.63
CA VAL A 41 -21.87 29.34 8.39
C VAL A 41 -22.44 28.51 7.23
N LEU A 42 -22.22 27.19 7.24
CA LEU A 42 -22.56 26.30 6.11
C LEU A 42 -23.86 25.52 6.32
N GLN A 43 -24.28 25.34 7.57
CA GLN A 43 -25.43 24.50 7.90
C GLN A 43 -26.22 25.04 9.11
N ASN A 44 -27.54 25.12 8.93
CA ASN A 44 -28.49 25.39 10.00
C ASN A 44 -29.60 24.31 9.98
N PRO A 45 -29.87 23.59 11.08
CA PRO A 45 -29.30 23.73 12.43
C PRO A 45 -27.88 23.16 12.55
N VAL A 46 -27.08 23.77 13.43
CA VAL A 46 -25.72 23.32 13.74
C VAL A 46 -25.79 22.00 14.52
N PRO A 47 -25.13 20.93 14.04
CA PRO A 47 -25.08 19.66 14.76
C PRO A 47 -24.39 19.78 16.13
N VAL A 48 -24.83 18.95 17.09
CA VAL A 48 -24.24 18.90 18.44
C VAL A 48 -22.81 18.31 18.37
N ASP A 49 -21.90 18.79 19.22
CA ASP A 49 -20.51 18.32 19.31
C ASP A 49 -20.34 16.81 19.33
N LYS A 50 -21.23 16.09 20.05
CA LYS A 50 -21.20 14.63 20.12
C LYS A 50 -21.41 14.00 18.74
N GLN A 51 -22.28 14.58 17.92
CA GLN A 51 -22.54 14.12 16.56
C GLN A 51 -21.36 14.44 15.64
N ILE A 52 -20.82 15.66 15.71
CA ILE A 52 -19.63 16.07 14.94
C ILE A 52 -18.45 15.13 15.25
N ARG A 53 -18.12 14.96 16.54
CA ARG A 53 -17.03 14.08 16.98
C ARG A 53 -17.23 12.64 16.50
N ARG A 54 -18.45 12.10 16.62
CA ARG A 54 -18.75 10.74 16.16
C ARG A 54 -18.59 10.60 14.65
N THR A 55 -18.94 11.64 13.87
CA THR A 55 -18.75 11.63 12.42
C THR A 55 -17.27 11.75 12.05
N LEU A 56 -16.51 12.65 12.69
CA LEU A 56 -15.07 12.78 12.48
C LEU A 56 -14.31 11.48 12.76
N LEU A 57 -14.65 10.78 13.85
CA LEU A 57 -14.04 9.48 14.19
C LEU A 57 -14.39 8.34 13.24
N LYS A 58 -15.39 8.51 12.37
CA LYS A 58 -15.78 7.51 11.35
C LYS A 58 -15.13 7.76 9.99
N LEU A 59 -14.46 8.90 9.82
CA LEU A 59 -13.86 9.27 8.54
C LEU A 59 -12.39 8.89 8.56
N ASP A 60 -12.02 7.92 7.73
CA ASP A 60 -10.63 7.47 7.59
C ASP A 60 -9.71 8.58 7.03
N SER A 61 -10.29 9.60 6.39
CA SER A 61 -9.59 10.77 5.85
C SER A 61 -9.40 11.91 6.87
N VAL A 62 -9.71 11.68 8.15
CA VAL A 62 -9.61 12.70 9.21
C VAL A 62 -8.71 12.22 10.33
N GLY A 63 -7.58 12.89 10.50
CA GLY A 63 -6.65 12.68 11.60
C GLY A 63 -6.95 13.59 12.80
N SER A 64 -6.31 13.30 13.93
CA SER A 64 -6.45 14.12 15.14
C SER A 64 -5.22 14.07 16.04
N VAL A 65 -4.85 15.21 16.62
CA VAL A 65 -3.65 15.35 17.48
C VAL A 65 -3.98 16.14 18.76
N GLY A 66 -3.27 15.85 19.85
CA GLY A 66 -3.41 16.56 21.13
C GLY A 66 -4.32 15.89 22.16
N ALA A 67 -4.33 16.44 23.37
CA ALA A 67 -5.06 15.91 24.52
C ALA A 67 -6.59 16.00 24.34
N THR A 68 -7.36 15.18 25.09
CA THR A 68 -8.82 15.03 24.98
C THR A 68 -9.63 16.34 24.96
N ARG A 69 -9.17 17.38 25.69
CA ARG A 69 -9.81 18.71 25.73
C ARG A 69 -9.24 19.72 24.72
N GLY A 70 -8.05 19.48 24.17
CA GLY A 70 -7.37 20.34 23.19
C GLY A 70 -7.16 19.63 21.84
N LYS A 71 -8.05 18.70 21.49
CA LYS A 71 -7.88 17.85 20.32
C LYS A 71 -8.09 18.68 19.06
N LEU A 72 -7.05 18.71 18.22
CA LEU A 72 -7.05 19.35 16.92
C LEU A 72 -7.37 18.30 15.85
N TRP A 73 -8.19 18.68 14.87
CA TRP A 73 -8.65 17.82 13.78
C TRP A 73 -8.19 18.38 12.45
N TYR A 74 -7.86 17.49 11.53
CA TYR A 74 -7.39 17.86 10.20
C TYR A 74 -7.77 16.78 9.20
N ARG A 75 -7.85 17.17 7.92
CA ARG A 75 -7.98 16.24 6.81
C ARG A 75 -6.58 15.76 6.43
N THR A 76 -6.44 14.46 6.26
CA THR A 76 -5.21 13.83 5.78
C THR A 76 -5.52 13.05 4.50
N ILE A 77 -4.56 12.96 3.58
CA ILE A 77 -4.59 11.90 2.57
C ILE A 77 -3.88 10.75 3.27
N GLN A 78 -4.58 10.12 4.20
CA GLN A 78 -4.34 8.70 4.33
C GLN A 78 -4.89 8.13 3.03
N ARG A 79 -3.98 7.77 2.11
CA ARG A 79 -4.18 6.54 1.34
C ARG A 79 -4.67 5.53 2.38
N ALA A 80 -5.70 4.76 2.09
CA ALA A 80 -6.16 3.76 3.04
C ALA A 80 -4.99 2.79 3.31
N ASP A 81 -4.13 3.15 4.25
CA ASP A 81 -3.04 2.34 4.73
C ASP A 81 -3.77 1.11 5.23
N PHE A 82 -3.37 -0.04 4.71
CA PHE A 82 -4.03 -1.30 5.00
C PHE A 82 -3.75 -1.68 6.46
N HIS A 83 -4.41 -0.99 7.39
CA HIS A 83 -4.10 -1.01 8.81
C HIS A 83 -5.06 -1.95 9.50
N ILE A 84 -4.57 -3.15 9.80
CA ILE A 84 -5.32 -4.13 10.58
C ILE A 84 -5.33 -3.66 12.04
N GLN A 85 -6.42 -3.01 12.45
CA GLN A 85 -6.58 -2.43 13.80
C GLN A 85 -6.53 -3.48 14.93
N ASN A 86 -6.90 -4.73 14.66
CA ASN A 86 -6.95 -5.82 15.64
C ASN A 86 -6.29 -7.09 15.08
N MET A 87 -4.96 -7.15 15.13
CA MET A 87 -4.21 -8.34 14.72
C MET A 87 -4.47 -9.51 15.69
N ASN A 88 -4.92 -10.64 15.16
CA ASN A 88 -5.04 -11.91 15.90
C ASN A 88 -4.13 -12.97 15.28
N ALA A 89 -3.95 -14.11 15.96
CA ALA A 89 -3.02 -15.17 15.52
C ALA A 89 -3.28 -15.67 14.09
N ASN A 90 -4.56 -15.83 13.70
CA ASN A 90 -4.92 -16.29 12.36
C ASN A 90 -4.62 -15.24 11.29
N MET A 91 -4.92 -13.97 11.58
CA MET A 91 -4.65 -12.86 10.68
C MET A 91 -3.14 -12.67 10.49
N ALA A 92 -2.37 -12.75 11.58
CA ALA A 92 -0.92 -12.63 11.52
C ALA A 92 -0.29 -13.79 10.72
N MET A 93 -0.76 -15.02 10.95
CA MET A 93 -0.34 -16.19 10.18
C MET A 93 -0.68 -16.03 8.69
N ALA A 94 -1.89 -15.58 8.36
CA ALA A 94 -2.32 -15.36 6.98
C ALA A 94 -1.50 -14.27 6.29
N MET A 95 -1.18 -13.17 6.97
CA MET A 95 -0.34 -12.10 6.43
C MET A 95 1.10 -12.57 6.20
N CYS A 96 1.68 -13.35 7.12
CA CYS A 96 3.00 -13.95 6.93
C CYS A 96 3.02 -14.95 5.76
N ALA A 97 1.99 -15.77 5.61
CA ALA A 97 1.84 -16.67 4.46
C ALA A 97 1.63 -15.90 3.15
N LEU A 98 0.84 -14.83 3.18
CA LEU A 98 0.62 -13.96 2.03
C LEU A 98 1.93 -13.29 1.59
N LYS A 99 2.77 -12.80 2.51
CA LYS A 99 4.09 -12.22 2.21
C LYS A 99 4.93 -13.18 1.34
N GLN A 100 4.95 -14.47 1.67
CA GLN A 100 5.73 -15.48 0.94
C GLN A 100 5.28 -15.66 -0.53
N VAL A 101 4.03 -15.32 -0.85
CA VAL A 101 3.46 -15.45 -2.19
C VAL A 101 3.42 -14.09 -2.91
N ALA A 102 3.22 -13.01 -2.15
CA ALA A 102 3.00 -11.67 -2.65
C ALA A 102 4.17 -11.15 -3.51
N ASP A 103 5.41 -11.45 -3.12
CA ASP A 103 6.63 -10.99 -3.81
C ASP A 103 6.67 -11.35 -5.30
N ARG A 104 5.99 -12.43 -5.71
CA ARG A 104 5.97 -12.90 -7.12
C ARG A 104 4.73 -12.44 -7.88
N HIS A 105 3.70 -11.93 -7.20
CA HIS A 105 2.38 -11.70 -7.79
C HIS A 105 1.86 -10.27 -7.66
N LEU A 106 2.43 -9.45 -6.78
CA LEU A 106 2.01 -8.07 -6.56
C LEU A 106 3.05 -7.07 -7.09
N PRO A 107 2.63 -5.92 -7.65
CA PRO A 107 3.55 -4.85 -8.00
C PRO A 107 4.33 -4.35 -6.79
N ALA A 108 5.59 -3.94 -6.99
CA ALA A 108 6.44 -3.43 -5.91
C ALA A 108 5.79 -2.30 -5.11
N VAL A 109 5.07 -1.39 -5.78
CA VAL A 109 4.38 -0.29 -5.09
C VAL A 109 3.29 -0.76 -4.12
N VAL A 110 2.66 -1.91 -4.38
CA VAL A 110 1.67 -2.50 -3.47
C VAL A 110 2.37 -3.25 -2.33
N LEU A 111 3.53 -3.85 -2.60
CA LEU A 111 4.35 -4.47 -1.55
C LEU A 111 4.88 -3.44 -0.56
N ASP A 112 5.34 -2.28 -1.05
CA ASP A 112 5.78 -1.16 -0.22
C ASP A 112 4.65 -0.67 0.70
N ASP A 113 3.43 -0.51 0.18
CA ASP A 113 2.26 -0.12 0.97
C ASP A 113 1.87 -1.17 2.03
N LEU A 114 2.19 -2.46 1.83
CA LEU A 114 1.87 -3.56 2.75
C LEU A 114 3.01 -3.92 3.72
N GLU A 115 4.21 -3.37 3.53
CA GLU A 115 5.42 -3.74 4.27
C GLU A 115 5.24 -3.60 5.78
N THR A 116 4.70 -2.46 6.22
CA THR A 116 4.45 -2.16 7.63
C THR A 116 3.48 -3.17 8.27
N THR A 117 2.47 -3.62 7.53
CA THR A 117 1.47 -4.58 8.00
C THR A 117 2.04 -6.00 8.06
N PHE A 118 2.86 -6.38 7.06
CA PHE A 118 3.59 -7.65 7.09
C PHE A 118 4.56 -7.73 8.28
N ASP A 119 5.30 -6.65 8.56
CA ASP A 119 6.22 -6.59 9.68
C ASP A 119 5.50 -6.59 11.03
N SER A 120 4.34 -5.93 11.10
CA SER A 120 3.48 -5.96 12.29
C SER A 120 2.93 -7.36 12.57
N ALA A 121 2.53 -8.09 11.52
CA ALA A 121 2.10 -9.48 11.63
C ALA A 121 3.23 -10.40 12.13
N TRP A 122 4.43 -10.23 11.57
CA TRP A 122 5.61 -10.99 12.01
C TRP A 122 5.95 -10.72 13.49
N ARG A 123 6.02 -9.43 13.88
CA ARG A 123 6.28 -9.03 15.27
C ARG A 123 5.22 -9.55 16.23
N TYR A 124 3.95 -9.56 15.84
CA TYR A 124 2.87 -10.12 16.65
C TYR A 124 3.11 -11.60 16.97
N LEU A 125 3.43 -12.42 15.96
CA LEU A 125 3.70 -13.85 16.14
C LEU A 125 4.96 -14.10 16.97
N GLU A 126 6.04 -13.34 16.75
CA GLU A 126 7.28 -13.50 17.53
C GLU A 126 7.07 -13.13 19.00
N THR A 127 6.37 -12.02 19.27
CA THR A 127 6.11 -11.55 20.65
C THR A 127 5.26 -12.56 21.44
N HIS A 128 4.36 -13.27 20.76
CA HIS A 128 3.43 -14.22 21.38
C HIS A 128 3.86 -15.68 21.20
N ARG A 129 5.09 -15.93 20.75
CA ARG A 129 5.59 -17.26 20.43
C ARG A 129 5.52 -18.25 21.59
N SER A 130 5.75 -17.77 22.81
CA SER A 130 5.70 -18.59 24.03
C SER A 130 4.28 -18.94 24.48
N GLN A 131 3.25 -18.37 23.85
CA GLN A 131 1.85 -18.67 24.20
C GLN A 131 1.39 -19.97 23.51
N PRO A 132 0.83 -20.95 24.24
CA PRO A 132 0.43 -22.24 23.68
C PRO A 132 -0.59 -22.15 22.53
N THR A 133 -1.42 -21.10 22.53
CA THR A 133 -2.46 -20.86 21.52
C THR A 133 -1.92 -20.19 20.24
N ILE A 134 -0.76 -19.53 20.29
CA ILE A 134 -0.19 -18.73 19.19
C ILE A 134 1.10 -19.34 18.65
N GLY A 135 1.85 -20.10 19.46
CA GLY A 135 3.03 -20.86 19.03
C GLY A 135 2.82 -21.69 17.75
N PRO A 136 1.69 -22.43 17.61
CA PRO A 136 1.39 -23.16 16.37
C PRO A 136 1.25 -22.27 15.13
N ALA A 137 0.80 -21.02 15.29
CA ALA A 137 0.64 -20.04 14.22
C ALA A 137 1.97 -19.43 13.78
N HIS A 138 2.87 -19.18 14.74
CA HIS A 138 4.25 -18.79 14.46
C HIS A 138 4.98 -19.87 13.66
N ASP A 139 4.86 -21.14 14.07
CA ASP A 139 5.57 -22.24 13.44
C ASP A 139 4.96 -22.69 12.09
N TRP A 140 3.81 -22.14 11.70
CA TRP A 140 3.12 -22.48 10.46
C TRP A 140 4.02 -22.34 9.22
N ALA A 141 4.83 -21.27 9.16
CA ALA A 141 5.77 -21.03 8.07
C ALA A 141 6.80 -22.18 7.89
N ARG A 142 7.12 -22.92 8.95
CA ARG A 142 8.03 -24.08 8.91
C ARG A 142 7.32 -25.38 8.57
N LYS A 143 5.98 -25.41 8.66
CA LYS A 143 5.14 -26.57 8.34
C LYS A 143 4.73 -26.64 6.87
N ILE A 144 4.82 -25.50 6.18
CA ILE A 144 4.59 -25.42 4.75
C ILE A 144 5.96 -25.41 4.04
N LEU A 145 6.20 -26.42 3.22
CA LEU A 145 7.37 -26.46 2.34
C LEU A 145 6.88 -26.30 0.91
N ARG A 146 7.21 -25.17 0.28
CA ARG A 146 7.00 -24.98 -1.15
C ARG A 146 8.21 -25.56 -1.88
N ILE A 147 8.01 -26.69 -2.55
CA ILE A 147 8.99 -27.26 -3.47
C ILE A 147 8.71 -26.63 -4.84
N ASP A 148 9.51 -25.64 -5.22
CA ASP A 148 9.56 -25.17 -6.60
C ASP A 148 10.08 -26.32 -7.49
N GLY A 149 9.56 -26.47 -8.71
CA GLY A 149 9.76 -27.66 -9.56
C GLY A 149 11.22 -28.13 -9.69
N THR A 150 11.41 -29.45 -9.67
CA THR A 150 12.65 -30.24 -9.44
C THR A 150 13.77 -30.13 -10.48
N HIS A 151 13.83 -29.10 -11.32
CA HIS A 151 15.01 -28.88 -12.18
C HIS A 151 15.95 -27.85 -11.54
N PRO A 152 17.25 -28.16 -11.36
CA PRO A 152 18.26 -27.18 -10.96
C PRO A 152 18.56 -26.26 -12.15
N THR A 153 17.54 -25.51 -12.56
CA THR A 153 17.72 -24.38 -13.46
C THR A 153 18.08 -23.24 -12.53
N VAL A 154 19.33 -22.79 -12.56
CA VAL A 154 19.69 -21.53 -11.88
C VAL A 154 18.81 -20.46 -12.52
N LEU A 155 17.74 -20.08 -11.81
CA LEU A 155 16.80 -19.09 -12.30
C LEU A 155 17.56 -17.76 -12.38
N PRO A 156 17.42 -17.00 -13.48
CA PRO A 156 18.05 -15.70 -13.59
C PRO A 156 17.45 -14.78 -12.52
N THR A 157 18.28 -14.34 -11.58
CA THR A 157 17.88 -13.36 -10.58
C THR A 157 17.57 -12.04 -11.28
N VAL A 158 16.32 -11.58 -11.19
CA VAL A 158 15.93 -10.26 -11.68
C VAL A 158 16.38 -9.21 -10.67
N PRO A 159 17.17 -8.19 -11.06
CA PRO A 159 17.52 -7.10 -10.15
C PRO A 159 16.28 -6.39 -9.63
N ALA A 160 16.23 -6.13 -8.32
CA ALA A 160 15.06 -5.50 -7.67
C ALA A 160 14.65 -4.17 -8.32
N GLU A 161 15.62 -3.37 -8.77
CA GLU A 161 15.37 -2.14 -9.53
C GLU A 161 14.57 -2.40 -10.81
N VAL A 162 14.98 -3.41 -11.59
CA VAL A 162 14.32 -3.75 -12.85
C VAL A 162 12.89 -4.21 -12.58
N TYR A 163 12.70 -5.08 -11.58
CA TYR A 163 11.37 -5.53 -11.18
C TYR A 163 10.47 -4.36 -10.77
N ARG A 164 10.98 -3.42 -9.96
CA ARG A 164 10.23 -2.24 -9.51
C ARG A 164 9.85 -1.32 -10.67
N GLN A 165 10.77 -1.03 -11.58
CA GLN A 165 10.50 -0.20 -12.76
C GLN A 165 9.44 -0.85 -13.67
N VAL A 166 9.57 -2.15 -13.95
CA VAL A 166 8.63 -2.86 -14.84
C VAL A 166 7.25 -2.99 -14.21
N SER A 167 7.17 -3.45 -12.96
CA SER A 167 5.89 -3.60 -12.25
C SER A 167 5.20 -2.25 -12.03
N GLY A 168 5.94 -1.19 -11.69
CA GLY A 168 5.40 0.16 -11.58
C GLY A 168 4.88 0.69 -12.91
N ALA A 169 5.58 0.44 -14.01
CA ALA A 169 5.12 0.85 -15.34
C ALA A 169 3.86 0.10 -15.79
N LEU A 170 3.75 -1.20 -15.47
CA LEU A 170 2.53 -1.98 -15.68
C LEU A 170 1.36 -1.43 -14.86
N TYR A 171 1.59 -1.17 -13.58
CA TYR A 171 0.55 -0.68 -12.67
C TYR A 171 0.03 0.71 -13.06
N TYR A 172 0.93 1.63 -13.40
CA TYR A 172 0.59 3.02 -13.75
C TYR A 172 0.39 3.27 -15.25
N ASN A 173 0.39 2.22 -16.09
CA ASN A 173 0.30 2.32 -17.55
C ASN A 173 1.32 3.28 -18.18
N ARG A 174 2.58 3.21 -17.74
CA ARG A 174 3.68 4.08 -18.21
C ARG A 174 4.53 3.37 -19.26
N LYS A 175 5.14 4.14 -20.18
CA LYS A 175 6.13 3.62 -21.12
C LYS A 175 7.47 3.39 -20.40
N LEU A 176 8.16 2.32 -20.77
CA LEU A 176 9.51 2.01 -20.31
C LEU A 176 10.52 2.32 -21.41
N SER A 177 11.65 2.91 -21.00
CA SER A 177 12.83 3.08 -21.84
C SER A 177 13.92 2.14 -21.36
N PHE A 178 14.35 1.18 -22.19
CA PHE A 178 15.34 0.18 -21.79
C PHE A 178 16.25 -0.24 -22.96
N ARG A 179 17.44 -0.75 -22.63
CA ARG A 179 18.33 -1.44 -23.57
C ARG A 179 18.22 -2.94 -23.31
N ASN A 180 18.10 -3.72 -24.37
CA ASN A 180 18.06 -5.17 -24.29
C ASN A 180 19.44 -5.74 -24.62
N THR A 181 19.87 -6.76 -23.88
CA THR A 181 21.05 -7.57 -24.23
C THR A 181 20.56 -8.78 -25.01
N PRO A 182 20.87 -8.89 -26.32
CA PRO A 182 20.47 -10.04 -27.13
C PRO A 182 21.01 -11.36 -26.57
N PHE A 183 20.32 -12.44 -26.88
CA PHE A 183 20.76 -13.78 -26.47
C PHE A 183 22.18 -14.07 -26.98
N GLY A 184 23.07 -14.48 -26.07
CA GLY A 184 24.48 -14.79 -26.37
C GLY A 184 25.43 -13.59 -26.29
N GLU A 185 24.92 -12.37 -26.11
CA GLU A 185 25.74 -11.18 -25.92
C GLU A 185 25.95 -10.86 -24.44
N LYS A 186 27.08 -10.22 -24.11
CA LYS A 186 27.39 -9.77 -22.74
C LYS A 186 27.11 -8.29 -22.50
N THR A 187 26.90 -7.54 -23.57
CA THR A 187 26.74 -6.08 -23.54
C THR A 187 25.35 -5.69 -24.05
N PRO A 188 24.66 -4.74 -23.41
CA PRO A 188 23.39 -4.24 -23.91
C PRO A 188 23.54 -3.66 -25.31
N ALA A 189 22.56 -3.91 -26.19
CA ALA A 189 22.52 -3.27 -27.48
C ALA A 189 22.49 -1.74 -27.31
N GLU A 190 23.16 -1.01 -28.22
CA GLU A 190 23.12 0.46 -28.23
C GLU A 190 21.70 1.00 -28.40
N ARG A 191 20.85 0.21 -29.06
CA ARG A 191 19.46 0.54 -29.35
C ARG A 191 18.63 0.69 -28.08
N LEU A 192 18.10 1.90 -27.89
CA LEU A 192 17.12 2.22 -26.86
C LEU A 192 15.71 1.86 -27.33
N TYR A 193 15.03 0.98 -26.59
CA TYR A 193 13.64 0.61 -26.81
C TYR A 193 12.74 1.49 -25.92
N VAL A 194 11.68 2.04 -26.51
CA VAL A 194 10.62 2.75 -25.78
C VAL A 194 9.31 2.03 -26.04
N MET A 195 8.84 1.24 -25.06
CA MET A 195 7.70 0.34 -25.23
C MET A 195 6.73 0.46 -24.05
N THR A 196 5.46 0.12 -24.31
CA THR A 196 4.41 0.05 -23.29
C THR A 196 4.34 -1.39 -22.79
N PRO A 197 4.66 -1.68 -21.52
CA PRO A 197 4.52 -3.02 -20.98
C PRO A 197 3.03 -3.38 -20.89
N LEU A 198 2.69 -4.59 -21.31
CA LEU A 198 1.32 -5.11 -21.34
C LEU A 198 1.09 -6.15 -20.25
N ALA A 199 2.08 -7.01 -20.01
CA ALA A 199 2.00 -8.05 -18.99
C ALA A 199 3.39 -8.47 -18.51
N MET A 200 3.41 -9.08 -17.34
CA MET A 200 4.54 -9.84 -16.81
C MET A 200 4.12 -11.30 -16.70
N VAL A 201 4.96 -12.21 -17.18
CA VAL A 201 4.65 -13.65 -17.26
C VAL A 201 5.80 -14.42 -16.62
N ASP A 202 5.51 -15.14 -15.54
CA ASP A 202 6.42 -16.16 -15.02
C ASP A 202 6.22 -17.45 -15.83
N ARG A 203 7.26 -17.86 -16.54
CA ARG A 203 7.30 -19.14 -17.25
C ARG A 203 8.50 -19.95 -16.77
N ALA A 204 8.22 -21.00 -16.02
CA ALA A 204 9.23 -21.90 -15.45
C ALA A 204 10.31 -21.18 -14.62
N GLY A 205 9.92 -20.15 -13.87
CA GLY A 205 10.81 -19.37 -13.01
C GLY A 205 11.61 -18.29 -13.74
N VAL A 206 11.40 -18.12 -15.05
CA VAL A 206 11.92 -17.00 -15.82
C VAL A 206 10.81 -15.98 -16.02
N LEU A 207 11.10 -14.73 -15.65
CA LEU A 207 10.15 -13.64 -15.72
C LEU A 207 10.27 -12.92 -17.07
N TYR A 208 9.19 -12.94 -17.84
CA TYR A 208 9.10 -12.29 -19.14
C TYR A 208 8.22 -11.05 -19.06
N MET A 209 8.61 -9.99 -19.77
CA MET A 209 7.75 -8.82 -19.99
C MET A 209 7.23 -8.87 -21.43
N VAL A 210 5.91 -8.87 -21.59
CA VAL A 210 5.27 -8.64 -22.88
C VAL A 210 5.06 -7.14 -23.04
N ALA A 211 5.56 -6.55 -24.12
CA ALA A 211 5.45 -5.12 -24.36
C ALA A 211 5.10 -4.82 -25.82
N TRP A 212 4.43 -3.69 -26.04
CA TRP A 212 4.03 -3.19 -27.35
C TRP A 212 4.69 -1.84 -27.66
N GLY A 213 5.14 -1.66 -28.89
CA GLY A 213 5.76 -0.41 -29.35
C GLY A 213 5.70 -0.27 -30.86
N THR A 214 5.71 0.99 -31.33
CA THR A 214 5.60 1.36 -32.76
C THR A 214 6.83 1.00 -33.59
N ARG A 215 7.95 0.65 -32.95
CA ARG A 215 9.16 0.17 -33.60
C ARG A 215 9.23 -1.34 -33.38
N GLN A 216 9.23 -2.11 -34.47
CA GLN A 216 9.31 -3.58 -34.42
C GLN A 216 10.38 -4.03 -33.42
N PRO A 217 10.06 -4.95 -32.48
CA PRO A 217 11.09 -5.62 -31.72
C PRO A 217 12.03 -6.31 -32.71
N GLY A 218 13.34 -6.15 -32.53
CA GLY A 218 14.32 -6.96 -33.26
C GLY A 218 13.95 -8.44 -33.09
N LYS A 219 14.27 -9.26 -34.10
CA LYS A 219 13.92 -10.69 -34.21
C LYS A 219 13.83 -11.39 -32.84
N ARG A 220 12.68 -12.08 -32.65
CA ARG A 220 12.30 -13.02 -31.56
C ARG A 220 13.25 -13.07 -30.35
N PHE A 221 12.74 -12.54 -29.24
CA PHE A 221 13.19 -12.80 -27.86
C PHE A 221 13.09 -14.29 -27.51
#